data_AF-A0A8I1UMI4-F1
#
_entry.id   AF-A0A8I1UMI4-F1
#
_cell.length_a   1.000
_cell.length_b   1.000
_cell.length_c   1.000
_cell.angle_alpha   90.00
_cell.angle_beta   90.00
_cell.angle_gamma   90.00
#
_symmetry.space_group_name_H-M   'P 1'
#
loop_
_entity.id
_entity.type
_entity.pdbx_description
1 polymer ?
#
loop_
_entity_poly.entity_id
_entity_poly.type
_entity_poly.pdbx_seq_one_letter_code
_entity_poly.pdbx_strand_id
1 'polypeptide(L)' 'MRLPITFARDEVERLHSIAYAAAIQTGAKGIELDEVTSGIFRALAEQANRSVLRAREQPKLRVVEA' A
#
# COMPACT_ATOMS: atom_id res chain seq x y z
N MET A 1 -1.48 4.65 18.88
CA MET A 1 -2.38 5.46 18.03
C MET A 1 -2.02 5.16 16.57
N ARG A 2 -2.87 4.49 15.78
CA ARG A 2 -2.60 4.26 14.35
C ARG A 2 -2.98 5.54 13.60
N LEU A 3 -1.99 6.26 13.06
CA LEU A 3 -2.23 7.43 12.23
C LEU A 3 -2.98 7.00 10.96
N PRO A 4 -4.01 7.75 10.52
CA PRO A 4 -4.69 7.46 9.27
C PRO A 4 -3.70 7.56 8.11
N ILE A 5 -3.61 6.50 7.30
CA ILE A 5 -2.79 6.51 6.08
C ILE A 5 -3.65 7.11 4.97
N THR A 6 -3.21 8.24 4.43
CA THR A 6 -3.90 8.91 3.32
C THR A 6 -3.15 8.61 2.03
N PHE A 7 -3.86 8.00 1.07
CA PHE A 7 -3.37 7.79 -0.29
C PHE A 7 -4.19 8.64 -1.28
N ALA A 8 -3.59 8.94 -2.43
CA ALA A 8 -4.34 9.43 -3.57
C ALA A 8 -5.28 8.33 -4.08
N ARG A 9 -6.39 8.72 -4.70
CA ARG A 9 -7.46 7.78 -5.11
C ARG A 9 -6.97 6.72 -6.10
N ASP A 10 -6.17 7.12 -7.07
CA ASP A 10 -5.52 6.25 -8.04
C ASP A 10 -4.63 5.19 -7.37
N GLU A 11 -3.90 5.58 -6.34
CA GLU A 11 -3.07 4.66 -5.56
C GLU A 11 -3.93 3.67 -4.76
N VAL A 12 -5.06 4.11 -4.19
CA VAL A 12 -6.02 3.20 -3.52
C VAL A 12 -6.57 2.17 -4.51
N GLU A 13 -7.01 2.61 -5.68
CA GLU A 13 -7.55 1.73 -6.74
C GLU A 13 -6.49 0.73 -7.23
N ARG A 14 -5.24 1.18 -7.38
CA ARG A 14 -4.10 0.33 -7.75
C ARG A 14 -3.84 -0.75 -6.69
N LEU A 15 -3.72 -0.36 -5.43
CA LEU A 15 -3.47 -1.29 -4.32
C LEU A 15 -4.62 -2.29 -4.15
N HIS A 16 -5.87 -1.85 -4.32
CA HIS A 16 -7.05 -2.72 -4.28
C HIS A 16 -7.04 -3.73 -5.42
N SER A 17 -6.70 -3.31 -6.64
CA SER A 17 -6.62 -4.20 -7.81
C SER A 17 -5.56 -5.30 -7.62
N ILE A 18 -4.40 -4.95 -7.06
CA ILE A 18 -3.35 -5.92 -6.72
C ILE A 18 -3.85 -6.90 -5.65
N ALA A 19 -4.45 -6.38 -4.59
CA ALA A 19 -4.95 -7.20 -3.49
C ALA A 19 -6.01 -8.20 -3.94
N TYR A 20 -6.96 -7.75 -4.76
CA TYR A 20 -8.03 -8.59 -5.30
C TYR A 20 -7.48 -9.67 -6.24
N ALA A 21 -6.56 -9.32 -7.15
CA ALA A 21 -5.93 -10.28 -8.04
C ALA A 21 -5.10 -11.33 -7.28
N ALA A 22 -4.43 -10.94 -6.19
CA ALA A 22 -3.70 -11.86 -5.33
C ALA A 22 -4.65 -12.76 -4.52
N ALA A 23 -5.78 -12.22 -4.04
CA ALA A 23 -6.79 -12.98 -3.31
C ALA A 23 -7.48 -14.01 -4.21
N ILE A 24 -7.71 -13.73 -5.49
CA ILE A 24 -8.21 -14.74 -6.44
C ILE A 24 -7.23 -15.91 -6.58
N GLN A 25 -5.93 -15.65 -6.59
CA GLN A 25 -4.89 -16.68 -6.76
C GLN A 25 -4.80 -17.65 -5.57
N THR A 26 -5.33 -17.28 -4.40
CA THR A 26 -5.35 -18.18 -3.23
C THR A 26 -6.48 -19.22 -3.34
N GLY A 27 -7.43 -19.03 -4.26
CA GLY A 27 -8.61 -19.86 -4.41
C GLY A 27 -9.78 -19.51 -3.48
N ALA A 28 -9.66 -18.43 -2.69
CA ALA A 28 -10.71 -17.94 -1.79
C ALA A 28 -11.98 -17.55 -2.54
N LYS A 29 -13.16 -17.74 -1.91
CA LYS A 29 -14.48 -17.49 -2.54
C LYS A 29 -15.45 -16.78 -1.61
N GLY A 30 -16.37 -16.03 -2.20
CA GLY A 30 -17.44 -15.33 -1.46
C GLY A 30 -16.87 -14.44 -0.36
N ILE A 31 -17.35 -14.60 0.86
CA ILE A 31 -16.91 -13.81 2.03
C ILE A 31 -15.41 -13.96 2.30
N GLU A 32 -14.86 -15.16 2.11
CA GLU A 32 -13.42 -15.42 2.31
C GLU A 32 -12.57 -14.59 1.34
N LEU A 33 -13.04 -14.40 0.10
CA LEU A 33 -12.34 -13.58 -0.89
C LEU A 33 -12.25 -12.13 -0.43
N ASP A 34 -13.31 -11.59 0.15
CA ASP A 34 -13.35 -10.22 0.66
C ASP A 34 -12.43 -10.04 1.88
N GLU A 35 -12.42 -11.02 2.79
CA GLU A 35 -11.52 -11.03 3.95
C GLU A 35 -10.05 -11.09 3.55
N VAL A 36 -9.70 -12.00 2.63
CA VAL A 36 -8.34 -12.14 2.11
C VAL A 36 -7.92 -10.88 1.35
N THR A 37 -8.78 -10.34 0.51
CA THR A 37 -8.54 -9.08 -0.22
C THR A 37 -8.25 -7.93 0.75
N SER A 38 -9.09 -7.77 1.78
CA SER A 38 -8.91 -6.73 2.81
C SER A 38 -7.59 -6.88 3.57
N GLY A 39 -7.22 -8.12 3.92
CA GLY A 39 -5.96 -8.44 4.57
C GLY A 39 -4.74 -8.07 3.72
N ILE A 40 -4.73 -8.47 2.44
CA ILE A 40 -3.65 -8.16 1.51
C ILE A 40 -3.56 -6.65 1.25
N PHE A 41 -4.70 -6.00 1.00
CA PHE A 41 -4.76 -4.57 0.77
C PHE A 41 -4.13 -3.80 1.94
N ARG A 42 -4.49 -4.16 3.16
CA ARG A 42 -3.94 -3.52 4.36
C ARG A 42 -2.43 -3.71 4.48
N ALA A 43 -1.92 -4.92 4.21
CA ALA A 43 -0.48 -5.18 4.22
C ALA A 43 0.27 -4.33 3.19
N LEU A 44 -0.28 -4.22 1.97
CA LEU A 44 0.28 -3.39 0.90
C LEU A 44 0.26 -1.90 1.27
N ALA A 45 -0.86 -1.40 1.81
CA ALA A 45 -1.00 -0.03 2.27
C ALA A 45 0.03 0.32 3.37
N GLU A 46 0.21 -0.57 4.35
CA GLU A 46 1.20 -0.37 5.40
C GLU A 46 2.63 -0.37 4.84
N GLN A 47 2.94 -1.23 3.86
CA GLN A 47 4.24 -1.27 3.20
C GLN A 47 4.52 -0.01 2.37
N ALA A 48 3.54 0.45 1.58
CA ALA A 48 3.64 1.66 0.77
C ALA A 48 3.87 2.89 1.66
N ASN A 49 3.14 3.00 2.78
CA ASN A 49 3.34 4.08 3.75
C ASN A 49 4.75 4.06 4.37
N ARG A 50 5.26 2.88 4.76
CA ARG A 50 6.63 2.73 5.27
C ARG A 50 7.68 3.17 4.25
N SER A 51 7.47 2.88 2.96
CA SER A 51 8.39 3.30 1.90
C SER A 51 8.46 4.82 1.77
N VAL A 52 7.30 5.50 1.79
CA VAL A 52 7.21 6.97 1.73
C VAL A 52 7.88 7.61 2.94
N LEU A 53 7.64 7.08 4.15
CA LEU A 53 8.27 7.61 5.37
C LEU A 53 9.79 7.48 5.32
N ARG A 54 10.32 6.32 4.92
CA ARG A 54 11.77 6.12 4.74
C ARG A 54 12.36 7.06 3.70
N ALA A 55 11.67 7.30 2.58
CA ALA A 55 12.12 8.24 1.55
C ALA A 55 12.16 9.70 2.04
N ARG A 56 11.31 10.06 3.02
CA ARG A 56 11.34 11.38 3.66
C ARG A 56 12.46 11.53 4.68
N GLU A 57 12.82 10.45 5.37
CA GLU A 57 13.89 10.43 6.36
C GLU A 57 15.30 10.47 5.73
N GLN A 58 15.44 10.13 4.46
CA GLN A 58 16.72 10.25 3.75
C GLN A 58 17.08 11.73 3.53
N PRO A 59 18.22 12.21 4.07
CA PRO A 59 18.65 13.59 3.85
C PRO A 59 18.91 13.80 2.36
N LYS A 60 18.14 14.72 1.76
CA LYS A 60 18.31 15.09 0.36
C LYS A 60 19.59 15.93 0.23
N LEU A 61 20.69 15.32 -0.19
CA LEU A 61 21.86 16.06 -0.67
C LEU A 61 21.43 16.88 -1.90
N ARG A 62 21.36 18.20 -1.74
CA ARG A 62 21.25 19.12 -2.87
C ARG A 62 22.66 19.41 -3.35
N VAL A 63 22.96 19.04 -4.58
CA VAL A 63 24.14 19.56 -5.29
C VAL A 63 23.86 21.04 -5.53
N VAL A 64 24.65 21.91 -4.91
CA VAL A 64 24.63 23.35 -5.18
C VAL A 64 25.67 23.56 -6.28
N GLU A 65 25.24 23.86 -7.50
CA GLU A 65 26.15 24.31 -8.55
C GLU A 65 26.64 25.72 -8.20
N ALA A 66 27.96 25.92 -8.26
CA ALA A 66 28.66 27.15 -7.95
C ALA A 66 28.75 28.08 -9.16
#